data_AF-A0A7C2Q433-F1
#
_entry.id   AF-A0A7C2Q433-F1
#
_cell.length_a   1.000
_cell.length_b   1.000
_cell.length_c   1.000
_cell.angle_alpha   90.00
_cell.angle_beta   90.00
_cell.angle_gamma   90.00
#
_symmetry.space_group_name_H-M   'P 1'
#
loop_
_entity.id
_entity.type
_entity.pdbx_description
1 polymer ?
#
loop_
_entity_poly.entity_id
_entity_poly.type
_entity_poly.pdbx_seq_one_letter_code
_entity_poly.pdbx_strand_id
1 'polypeptide(L)'
;MGCYEENVRDELRRRLRADPALRALRDGIARREPVLVVSGVHASGAKAFLLAALRWVLRSLGEDARPLVFVGMEEDLHALGEEVRLFLSLLDADTPSATALLPAFDVSPFEGLSPHPAVLQQRARALTALAQGEAAIVLVDAKALLTRTLAPADLRSLDLRLAPGEALAPETLVSTLLTAGYVCEDPVREPGQFSWRGGILDVYSPSESAPVRIEFCGDEIASLR
;
A
#
# COMPACT_ATOMS: atom_id res chain seq x y z
N MET A 1 4.27 -5.40 -32.06
CA MET A 1 3.19 -5.48 -31.05
C MET A 1 3.06 -4.20 -30.23
N GLY A 2 4.12 -3.40 -30.03
CA GLY A 2 4.02 -2.11 -29.30
C GLY A 2 3.17 -1.02 -29.97
N CYS A 3 3.20 -0.89 -31.30
CA CYS A 3 2.46 0.16 -32.03
C CYS A 3 0.92 0.06 -31.94
N TYR A 4 0.38 -1.13 -31.62
CA TYR A 4 -1.08 -1.33 -31.49
C TYR A 4 -1.56 -1.05 -30.06
N GLU A 5 -0.80 -1.46 -29.04
CA GLU A 5 -1.11 -1.18 -27.63
C GLU A 5 -1.03 0.32 -27.31
N GLU A 6 -0.03 1.00 -27.88
CA GLU A 6 0.13 2.45 -27.75
C GLU A 6 -1.06 3.22 -28.36
N ASN A 7 -1.57 2.74 -29.49
CA ASN A 7 -2.75 3.30 -30.16
C ASN A 7 -4.05 3.09 -29.35
N VAL A 8 -4.23 1.92 -28.72
CA VAL A 8 -5.39 1.66 -27.84
C VAL A 8 -5.37 2.55 -26.60
N ARG A 9 -4.19 2.70 -25.97
CA ARG A 9 -4.03 3.53 -24.78
C ARG A 9 -4.32 5.00 -25.07
N ASP A 10 -3.79 5.52 -26.17
CA ASP A 10 -4.00 6.91 -26.56
C ASP A 10 -5.45 7.17 -26.98
N GLU A 11 -6.10 6.23 -27.66
CA GLU A 11 -7.52 6.31 -27.97
C GLU A 11 -8.38 6.30 -26.70
N LEU A 12 -8.07 5.43 -25.73
CA LEU A 12 -8.76 5.39 -24.43
C LEU A 12 -8.59 6.72 -23.69
N ARG A 13 -7.37 7.22 -23.57
CA ARG A 13 -7.08 8.53 -22.95
C ARG A 13 -7.84 9.65 -23.66
N ARG A 14 -7.86 9.66 -25.00
CA ARG A 14 -8.60 10.63 -25.80
C ARG A 14 -10.09 10.60 -25.50
N ARG A 15 -10.69 9.40 -25.46
CA ARG A 15 -12.11 9.22 -25.10
C ARG A 15 -12.41 9.69 -23.68
N LEU A 16 -11.52 9.42 -22.72
CA LEU A 16 -11.70 9.87 -21.34
C LEU A 16 -11.63 11.39 -21.19
N ARG A 17 -10.75 12.08 -21.92
CA ARG A 17 -10.77 13.56 -22.00
C ARG A 17 -12.05 14.08 -22.65
N ALA A 18 -12.58 13.33 -23.62
CA ALA A 18 -13.79 13.66 -24.35
C ALA A 18 -15.09 13.31 -23.59
N ASP A 19 -15.02 12.57 -22.49
CA ASP A 19 -16.18 12.21 -21.69
C ASP A 19 -16.73 13.40 -20.87
N PRO A 20 -18.03 13.74 -20.99
CA PRO A 20 -18.62 14.86 -20.25
C PRO A 20 -18.61 14.68 -18.73
N ALA A 21 -18.80 13.46 -18.22
CA ALA A 21 -18.85 13.19 -16.79
C ALA A 21 -17.47 13.32 -16.16
N LEU A 22 -16.42 12.79 -16.81
CA LEU A 22 -15.05 12.96 -16.34
C LEU A 22 -14.56 14.41 -16.44
N ARG A 23 -14.99 15.17 -17.46
CA ARG A 23 -14.71 16.62 -17.50
C ARG A 23 -15.36 17.34 -16.34
N ALA A 24 -16.63 17.10 -16.07
CA ALA A 24 -17.32 17.71 -14.93
C ALA A 24 -16.63 17.37 -13.59
N LEU A 25 -16.19 16.12 -13.43
CA LEU A 25 -15.45 15.65 -12.26
C LEU A 25 -14.09 16.35 -12.15
N ARG A 26 -13.31 16.43 -13.24
CA ARG A 26 -12.02 17.13 -13.28
C ARG A 26 -12.17 18.61 -12.94
N ASP A 27 -13.14 19.28 -13.54
CA ASP A 27 -13.36 20.72 -13.35
C ASP A 27 -13.82 20.99 -11.91
N GLY A 28 -14.65 20.11 -11.34
CA GLY A 28 -15.01 20.16 -9.92
C GLY A 28 -13.83 19.97 -8.97
N ILE A 29 -12.95 18.99 -9.26
CA ILE A 29 -11.70 18.77 -8.50
C ILE A 29 -10.78 19.99 -8.60
N ALA A 30 -10.61 20.56 -9.81
CA ALA A 30 -9.78 21.74 -10.03
C ALA A 30 -10.32 22.97 -9.27
N ARG A 31 -11.66 23.09 -9.15
CA ARG A 31 -12.31 24.10 -8.32
C ARG A 31 -12.28 23.80 -6.81
N ARG A 32 -11.74 22.64 -6.41
CA ARG A 32 -11.73 22.14 -5.03
C ARG A 32 -13.12 22.09 -4.41
N GLU A 33 -14.10 21.64 -5.20
CA GLU A 33 -15.45 21.40 -4.69
C GLU A 33 -15.39 20.35 -3.57
N PRO A 34 -16.04 20.60 -2.42
CA PRO A 34 -15.92 19.72 -1.26
C PRO A 34 -16.63 18.38 -1.47
N VAL A 35 -17.66 18.35 -2.33
CA VAL A 35 -18.47 17.18 -2.62
C VAL A 35 -18.76 17.14 -4.11
N LEU A 36 -18.43 16.01 -4.73
CA LEU A 36 -18.76 15.69 -6.11
C LEU A 36 -19.52 14.37 -6.11
N VAL A 37 -20.63 14.30 -6.85
CA VAL A 37 -21.48 13.11 -6.89
C VAL A 37 -21.34 12.45 -8.25
N VAL A 38 -20.98 11.17 -8.25
CA VAL A 38 -20.94 10.32 -9.43
C VAL A 38 -21.99 9.23 -9.27
N SER A 39 -22.93 9.15 -10.21
CA SER A 39 -24.01 8.16 -10.22
C SER A 39 -23.86 7.15 -11.35
N GLY A 40 -24.52 5.99 -11.24
CA GLY A 40 -24.52 4.96 -12.30
C GLY A 40 -23.33 4.00 -12.24
N VAL A 41 -22.53 4.03 -11.17
CA VAL A 41 -21.34 3.19 -10.99
C VAL A 41 -21.67 2.03 -10.04
N HIS A 42 -22.17 0.94 -10.61
CA HIS A 42 -22.68 -0.18 -9.82
C HIS A 42 -21.73 -1.39 -9.81
N ALA A 43 -21.19 -1.76 -10.97
CA ALA A 43 -20.32 -2.93 -11.11
C ALA A 43 -18.92 -2.68 -10.50
N SER A 44 -18.29 -3.73 -9.96
CA SER A 44 -16.90 -3.67 -9.44
C SER A 44 -15.94 -3.09 -10.47
N GLY A 45 -15.95 -3.63 -11.69
CA GLY A 45 -15.09 -3.12 -12.76
C GLY A 45 -15.34 -1.65 -13.13
N ALA A 46 -16.57 -1.15 -12.98
CA ALA A 46 -16.87 0.27 -13.20
C ALA A 46 -16.28 1.15 -12.08
N LYS A 47 -16.35 0.68 -10.82
CA LYS A 47 -15.69 1.35 -9.69
C LYS A 47 -14.17 1.33 -9.86
N ALA A 48 -13.59 0.18 -10.21
CA ALA A 48 -12.16 0.03 -10.45
C ALA A 48 -11.66 0.96 -11.56
N PHE A 49 -12.39 1.01 -12.68
CA PHE A 49 -12.10 1.90 -13.78
C PHE A 49 -12.19 3.37 -13.36
N LEU A 50 -13.23 3.75 -12.61
CA LEU A 50 -13.39 5.12 -12.11
C LEU A 50 -12.22 5.53 -11.20
N LEU A 51 -11.79 4.65 -10.28
CA LEU A 51 -10.64 4.91 -9.41
C LEU A 51 -9.34 5.12 -10.20
N ALA A 52 -9.09 4.28 -11.21
CA ALA A 52 -7.94 4.42 -12.09
C ALA A 52 -8.01 5.71 -12.94
N ALA A 53 -9.19 6.04 -13.49
CA ALA A 53 -9.41 7.27 -14.25
C ALA A 53 -9.27 8.52 -13.37
N LEU A 54 -9.77 8.49 -12.13
CA LEU A 54 -9.61 9.56 -11.15
C LEU A 54 -8.14 9.78 -10.80
N ARG A 55 -7.38 8.70 -10.57
CA ARG A 55 -5.94 8.80 -10.34
C ARG A 55 -5.25 9.48 -11.51
N TRP A 56 -5.54 9.04 -12.74
CA TRP A 56 -5.01 9.65 -13.94
C TRP A 56 -5.38 11.13 -14.09
N VAL A 57 -6.62 11.52 -13.76
CA VAL A 57 -7.06 12.92 -13.76
C VAL A 57 -6.30 13.75 -12.72
N LEU A 58 -6.16 13.27 -11.49
CA LEU A 58 -5.42 13.98 -10.42
C LEU A 58 -3.97 14.25 -10.84
N ARG A 59 -3.32 13.28 -11.48
CA ARG A 59 -1.97 13.46 -12.02
C ARG A 59 -1.90 14.54 -13.09
N SER A 60 -2.88 14.57 -14.00
CA SER A 60 -2.96 15.62 -15.04
C SER A 60 -3.15 17.04 -14.48
N LEU A 61 -3.62 17.15 -13.23
CA LEU A 61 -3.76 18.40 -12.49
C LEU A 61 -2.53 18.72 -11.62
N GLY A 62 -1.49 17.88 -11.62
CA GLY A 62 -0.32 18.06 -10.76
C GLY A 62 -0.51 17.59 -9.32
N GLU A 63 -1.58 16.85 -9.02
CA GLU A 63 -1.94 16.37 -7.67
C GLU A 63 -1.46 14.92 -7.42
N ASP A 64 -0.31 14.53 -8.00
CA ASP A 64 0.23 13.16 -7.95
C ASP A 64 0.53 12.69 -6.51
N ALA A 65 0.96 13.62 -5.64
CA ALA A 65 1.28 13.35 -4.24
C ALA A 65 0.06 13.12 -3.34
N ARG A 66 -1.17 13.36 -3.83
CA ARG A 66 -2.39 13.16 -3.02
C ARG A 66 -2.92 11.74 -3.18
N PRO A 67 -2.97 10.94 -2.10
CA PRO A 67 -3.54 9.59 -2.17
C PRO A 67 -5.05 9.66 -2.35
N LEU A 68 -5.59 8.77 -3.20
CA LEU A 68 -7.03 8.56 -3.32
C LEU A 68 -7.46 7.50 -2.33
N VAL A 69 -8.41 7.80 -1.45
CA VAL A 69 -8.95 6.82 -0.50
C VAL A 69 -10.34 6.40 -0.97
N PHE A 70 -10.50 5.10 -1.25
CA PHE A 70 -11.79 4.48 -1.50
C PHE A 70 -12.25 3.76 -0.24
N VAL A 71 -13.48 4.03 0.20
CA VAL A 71 -14.08 3.38 1.37
C VAL A 71 -15.17 2.44 0.88
N GLY A 72 -14.95 1.14 1.04
CA GLY A 72 -15.93 0.09 0.74
C GLY A 72 -16.57 -0.48 2.01
N MET A 73 -17.81 -0.95 1.91
CA MET A 73 -18.53 -1.62 3.01
C MET A 73 -18.75 -3.10 2.76
N GLU A 74 -19.11 -3.46 1.53
CA GLU A 74 -19.48 -4.84 1.15
C GLU A 74 -18.66 -5.32 -0.05
N GLU A 75 -17.73 -4.50 -0.51
CA GLU A 75 -16.83 -4.82 -1.62
C GLU A 75 -15.76 -5.83 -1.19
N ASP A 76 -15.50 -6.81 -2.05
CA ASP A 76 -14.24 -7.53 -2.03
C ASP A 76 -13.12 -6.58 -2.48
N LEU A 77 -12.50 -5.92 -1.50
CA LEU A 77 -11.45 -4.94 -1.75
C LEU A 77 -10.18 -5.57 -2.35
N HIS A 78 -9.96 -6.87 -2.15
CA HIS A 78 -8.84 -7.55 -2.77
C HIS A 78 -9.07 -7.69 -4.27
N ALA A 79 -10.23 -8.22 -4.67
CA ALA A 79 -10.64 -8.31 -6.08
C ALA A 79 -10.69 -6.93 -6.74
N LEU A 80 -11.28 -5.92 -6.07
CA LEU A 80 -11.30 -4.54 -6.55
C LEU A 80 -9.88 -3.99 -6.76
N GLY A 81 -8.94 -4.31 -5.86
CA GLY A 81 -7.54 -3.92 -5.98
C GLY A 81 -6.87 -4.49 -7.23
N GLU A 82 -7.08 -5.77 -7.52
CA GLU A 82 -6.60 -6.40 -8.76
C GLU A 82 -7.14 -5.68 -10.01
N GLU A 83 -8.45 -5.42 -10.04
CA GLU A 83 -9.11 -4.70 -11.15
C GLU A 83 -8.58 -3.26 -11.30
N VAL A 84 -8.36 -2.55 -10.20
CA VAL A 84 -7.78 -1.20 -10.21
C VAL A 84 -6.37 -1.23 -10.80
N ARG A 85 -5.52 -2.18 -10.38
CA ARG A 85 -4.16 -2.33 -10.91
C ARG A 85 -4.17 -2.64 -12.41
N LEU A 86 -5.11 -3.47 -12.87
CA LEU A 86 -5.32 -3.72 -14.29
C LEU A 86 -5.62 -2.41 -15.05
N PHE A 87 -6.62 -1.64 -14.63
CA PHE A 87 -6.97 -0.38 -15.31
C PHE A 87 -5.89 0.69 -15.21
N LEU A 88 -5.14 0.75 -14.10
CA LEU A 88 -3.99 1.63 -13.97
C LEU A 88 -2.91 1.28 -15.01
N SER A 89 -2.57 0.01 -15.18
CA SER A 89 -1.58 -0.41 -16.19
C SER A 89 -2.02 -0.14 -17.63
N LEU A 90 -3.33 -0.16 -17.90
CA LEU A 90 -3.90 0.24 -19.18
C LEU A 90 -3.78 1.76 -19.40
N LEU A 91 -4.10 2.57 -18.40
CA LEU A 91 -4.13 4.03 -18.51
C LEU A 91 -2.76 4.69 -18.39
N ASP A 92 -1.85 4.09 -17.63
CA ASP A 92 -0.61 4.70 -17.17
C ASP A 92 0.46 3.64 -16.84
N ALA A 93 1.04 3.05 -17.90
CA ALA A 93 2.00 1.94 -17.77
C ALA A 93 3.34 2.32 -17.12
N ASP A 94 3.72 3.60 -17.14
CA ASP A 94 5.03 4.05 -16.66
C ASP A 94 5.06 4.24 -15.14
N THR A 95 3.95 3.96 -14.44
CA THR A 95 3.81 4.34 -13.05
C THR A 95 3.47 3.15 -12.18
N PRO A 96 4.37 2.76 -11.27
CA PRO A 96 4.02 1.88 -10.16
C PRO A 96 3.11 2.66 -9.21
N SER A 97 1.82 2.77 -9.56
CA SER A 97 0.80 3.28 -8.63
C SER A 97 0.47 2.16 -7.67
N ALA A 98 1.19 2.09 -6.54
CA ALA A 98 0.94 1.07 -5.54
C ALA A 98 -0.47 1.27 -4.96
N THR A 99 -1.31 0.27 -5.17
CA THR A 99 -2.60 0.16 -4.47
C THR A 99 -2.36 -0.48 -3.11
N ALA A 100 -2.77 0.18 -2.05
CA ALA A 100 -2.74 -0.38 -0.69
C ALA A 100 -4.14 -0.82 -0.28
N LEU A 101 -4.24 -1.89 0.50
CA LEU A 101 -5.50 -2.37 1.07
C LEU A 101 -5.40 -2.32 2.59
N LEU A 102 -6.28 -1.54 3.22
CA LEU A 102 -6.44 -1.45 4.66
C LEU A 102 -7.70 -2.22 5.09
N PRO A 103 -7.59 -3.51 5.47
CA PRO A 103 -8.72 -4.31 5.91
C PRO A 103 -9.16 -3.92 7.33
N ALA A 104 -10.40 -4.27 7.68
CA ALA A 104 -10.85 -4.27 9.07
C ALA A 104 -10.11 -5.34 9.87
N PHE A 105 -10.14 -5.21 11.20
CA PHE A 105 -9.78 -6.36 12.05
C PHE A 105 -10.83 -7.46 11.88
N ASP A 106 -10.36 -8.70 11.90
CA ASP A 106 -11.15 -9.93 11.81
C ASP A 106 -11.70 -10.41 13.17
N VAL A 107 -11.47 -9.63 14.22
CA VAL A 107 -11.98 -9.82 15.57
C VAL A 107 -12.81 -8.61 16.00
N SER A 108 -13.80 -8.85 16.85
CA SER A 108 -14.62 -7.76 17.37
C SER A 108 -13.87 -6.99 18.47
N PRO A 109 -14.15 -5.68 18.62
CA PRO A 109 -13.68 -4.95 19.79
C PRO A 109 -14.11 -5.64 21.09
N PHE A 110 -13.21 -5.70 22.07
CA PHE A 110 -13.45 -6.26 23.41
C PHE A 110 -13.66 -7.79 23.47
N GLU A 111 -13.42 -8.51 22.39
CA GLU A 111 -13.51 -9.98 22.37
C GLU A 111 -12.32 -10.67 23.07
N GLY A 112 -11.24 -9.93 23.32
CA GLY A 112 -10.03 -10.45 23.96
C GLY A 112 -9.18 -11.35 23.05
N LEU A 113 -9.56 -11.47 21.78
CA LEU A 113 -8.80 -12.17 20.75
C LEU A 113 -7.85 -11.22 20.04
N SER A 114 -6.70 -11.74 19.63
CA SER A 114 -5.78 -11.02 18.74
C SER A 114 -6.21 -11.21 17.28
N PRO A 115 -6.17 -10.15 16.44
CA PRO A 115 -6.41 -10.28 15.01
C PRO A 115 -5.44 -11.28 14.37
N HIS A 116 -5.85 -11.91 13.27
CA HIS A 116 -4.97 -12.84 12.56
C HIS A 116 -3.70 -12.13 12.04
N PRO A 117 -2.50 -12.75 12.12
CA PRO A 117 -1.24 -12.14 11.69
C PRO A 117 -1.28 -11.56 10.26
N ALA A 118 -1.91 -12.27 9.31
CA ALA A 118 -2.08 -11.79 7.94
C ALA A 118 -2.85 -10.45 7.85
N VAL A 119 -3.85 -10.22 8.70
CA VAL A 119 -4.59 -8.95 8.77
C VAL A 119 -3.69 -7.86 9.32
N LEU A 120 -2.96 -8.13 10.40
CA LEU A 120 -2.00 -7.17 10.98
C LEU A 120 -0.92 -6.79 9.98
N GLN A 121 -0.37 -7.77 9.28
CA GLN A 121 0.64 -7.58 8.24
C GLN A 121 0.11 -6.71 7.10
N GLN A 122 -1.09 -7.00 6.58
CA GLN A 122 -1.68 -6.22 5.50
C GLN A 122 -1.95 -4.77 5.92
N ARG A 123 -2.43 -4.56 7.16
CA ARG A 123 -2.59 -3.23 7.75
C ARG A 123 -1.26 -2.50 7.89
N ALA A 124 -0.21 -3.17 8.39
CA ALA A 124 1.13 -2.59 8.50
C ALA A 124 1.65 -2.13 7.13
N ARG A 125 1.57 -3.00 6.10
CA ARG A 125 1.94 -2.66 4.71
C ARG A 125 1.21 -1.41 4.21
N ALA A 126 -0.11 -1.38 4.36
CA ALA A 126 -0.93 -0.29 3.85
C ALA A 126 -0.66 1.05 4.57
N LEU A 127 -0.52 1.01 5.89
CA LEU A 127 -0.25 2.19 6.70
C LEU A 127 1.16 2.74 6.48
N THR A 128 2.16 1.87 6.36
CA THR A 128 3.54 2.26 6.04
C THR A 128 3.63 2.88 4.65
N ALA A 129 3.05 2.24 3.63
CA ALA A 129 3.01 2.78 2.27
C ALA A 129 2.28 4.14 2.21
N LEU A 130 1.19 4.32 2.96
CA LEU A 130 0.51 5.60 3.06
C LEU A 130 1.34 6.66 3.79
N ALA A 131 2.03 6.29 4.88
CA ALA A 131 2.86 7.21 5.66
C ALA A 131 4.13 7.66 4.93
N GLN A 132 4.65 6.82 4.03
CA GLN A 132 5.81 7.10 3.16
C GLN A 132 5.42 7.81 1.85
N GLY A 133 4.12 7.92 1.54
CA GLY A 133 3.64 8.54 0.30
C GLY A 133 3.78 7.64 -0.93
N GLU A 134 3.92 6.32 -0.72
CA GLU A 134 4.08 5.32 -1.77
C GLU A 134 2.73 4.78 -2.27
N ALA A 135 1.67 4.88 -1.46
CA ALA A 135 0.32 4.45 -1.84
C ALA A 135 -0.41 5.54 -2.64
N ALA A 136 -0.65 5.26 -3.93
CA ALA A 136 -1.41 6.15 -4.82
C ALA A 136 -2.93 6.05 -4.59
N ILE A 137 -3.40 4.83 -4.33
CA ILE A 137 -4.80 4.52 -4.04
C ILE A 137 -4.83 3.61 -2.82
N VAL A 138 -5.63 3.95 -1.82
CA VAL A 138 -5.88 3.12 -0.64
C VAL A 138 -7.32 2.65 -0.65
N LEU A 139 -7.51 1.34 -0.71
CA LEU A 139 -8.80 0.69 -0.55
C LEU A 139 -8.99 0.38 0.94
N VAL A 140 -10.03 0.94 1.55
CA VAL A 140 -10.25 0.90 2.99
C VAL A 140 -11.60 0.28 3.27
N ASP A 141 -11.64 -0.71 4.17
CA ASP A 141 -12.90 -1.19 4.72
C ASP A 141 -13.50 -0.10 5.64
N ALA A 142 -14.81 0.16 5.55
CA ALA A 142 -15.46 1.18 6.35
C ALA A 142 -15.26 1.01 7.86
N LYS A 143 -15.17 -0.23 8.37
CA LYS A 143 -14.84 -0.49 9.79
C LYS A 143 -13.38 -0.13 10.10
N ALA A 144 -12.47 -0.35 9.15
CA ALA A 144 -11.07 0.03 9.29
C ALA A 144 -10.90 1.56 9.38
N LEU A 145 -11.71 2.33 8.64
CA LEU A 145 -11.70 3.80 8.68
C LEU A 145 -12.00 4.36 10.08
N LEU A 146 -12.88 3.70 10.83
CA LEU A 146 -13.27 4.12 12.17
C LEU A 146 -12.25 3.72 13.25
N THR A 147 -11.29 2.88 12.91
CA THR A 147 -10.29 2.37 13.83
C THR A 147 -9.13 3.34 13.95
N ARG A 148 -8.85 3.82 15.17
CA ARG A 148 -7.67 4.65 15.44
C ARG A 148 -6.39 3.85 15.18
N THR A 149 -5.40 4.50 14.59
CA THR A 149 -4.09 3.92 14.32
C THR A 149 -2.98 4.91 14.68
N LEU A 150 -1.73 4.49 14.51
CA LEU A 150 -0.54 5.30 14.79
C LEU A 150 -0.55 6.58 13.95
N ALA A 151 0.02 7.66 14.50
CA ALA A 151 0.20 8.87 13.71
C ALA A 151 1.24 8.60 12.60
N PRO A 152 1.17 9.31 11.46
CA PRO A 152 2.13 9.12 10.38
C PRO A 152 3.59 9.33 10.80
N ALA A 153 3.85 10.23 11.76
CA ALA A 153 5.19 10.45 12.30
C ALA A 153 5.71 9.24 13.09
N ASP A 154 4.85 8.61 13.89
CA ASP A 154 5.20 7.43 14.67
C ASP A 154 5.48 6.25 13.73
N LEU A 155 4.64 6.04 12.71
CA LEU A 155 4.88 5.01 11.69
C LEU A 155 6.22 5.19 10.98
N ARG A 156 6.55 6.43 10.57
CA ARG A 156 7.84 6.72 9.93
C ARG A 156 9.03 6.51 10.87
N SER A 157 8.85 6.67 12.18
CA SER A 157 9.93 6.42 13.15
C SER A 157 10.24 4.92 13.35
N LEU A 158 9.31 4.05 12.94
CA LEU A 158 9.50 2.59 12.96
C LEU A 158 10.14 2.06 11.67
N ASP A 159 10.33 2.91 10.65
CA ASP A 159 11.02 2.55 9.41
C ASP A 159 12.53 2.47 9.66
N LEU A 160 13.09 1.26 9.55
CA LEU A 160 14.51 1.01 9.69
C LEU A 160 15.07 0.54 8.36
N ARG A 161 15.94 1.35 7.76
CA ARG A 161 16.68 1.00 6.56
C ARG A 161 18.01 0.38 6.97
N LEU A 162 18.34 -0.75 6.35
CA LEU A 162 19.53 -1.53 6.64
C LEU A 162 20.37 -1.64 5.36
N ALA A 163 21.65 -1.36 5.45
CA ALA A 163 22.59 -1.49 4.34
C ALA A 163 23.92 -2.13 4.79
N PRO A 164 24.66 -2.82 3.89
CA PRO A 164 26.00 -3.30 4.21
C PRO A 164 26.93 -2.14 4.54
N GLY A 165 27.80 -2.32 5.54
CA GLY A 165 28.72 -1.31 6.06
C GLY A 165 28.13 -0.39 7.13
N GLU A 166 26.86 -0.54 7.48
CA GLU A 166 26.26 0.22 8.58
C GLU A 166 26.67 -0.37 9.94
N ALA A 167 27.07 0.53 10.86
CA ALA A 167 27.37 0.18 12.24
C ALA A 167 26.06 0.05 13.05
N LEU A 168 25.59 -1.18 13.20
CA LEU A 168 24.40 -1.54 13.95
C LEU A 168 24.65 -2.87 14.69
N ALA A 169 24.62 -2.82 16.03
CA ALA A 169 24.76 -4.02 16.85
C ALA A 169 23.53 -4.95 16.68
N PRO A 170 23.71 -6.27 16.55
CA PRO A 170 22.62 -7.23 16.40
C PRO A 170 21.54 -7.10 17.49
N GLU A 171 21.95 -6.89 18.74
CA GLU A 171 21.07 -6.76 19.90
C GLU A 171 20.16 -5.54 19.78
N THR A 172 20.66 -4.45 19.19
CA THR A 172 19.89 -3.23 18.95
C THR A 172 18.83 -3.48 17.88
N LEU A 173 19.17 -4.20 16.81
CA LEU A 173 18.20 -4.59 15.79
C LEU A 173 17.11 -5.50 16.38
N VAL A 174 17.49 -6.52 17.16
CA VAL A 174 16.54 -7.41 17.83
C VAL A 174 15.58 -6.63 18.73
N SER A 175 16.09 -5.71 19.56
CA SER A 175 15.25 -4.86 20.42
C SER A 175 14.28 -4.01 19.60
N THR A 176 14.71 -3.50 18.45
CA THR A 176 13.89 -2.68 17.55
C THR A 176 12.77 -3.52 16.92
N LEU A 177 13.08 -4.72 16.43
CA LEU A 177 12.12 -5.65 15.85
C LEU A 177 11.05 -6.05 16.87
N LEU A 178 11.44 -6.40 18.10
CA LEU A 178 10.49 -6.73 19.17
C LEU A 178 9.58 -5.54 19.52
N THR A 179 10.13 -4.33 19.57
CA THR A 179 9.35 -3.10 19.83
C THR A 179 8.36 -2.81 18.69
N ALA A 180 8.73 -3.11 17.45
CA ALA A 180 7.86 -3.01 16.28
C ALA A 180 6.80 -4.14 16.20
N GLY A 181 6.81 -5.09 17.14
CA GLY A 181 5.83 -6.18 17.21
C GLY A 181 6.21 -7.43 16.40
N TYR A 182 7.47 -7.55 15.97
CA TYR A 182 7.94 -8.80 15.36
C TYR A 182 8.07 -9.90 16.42
N VAL A 183 7.88 -11.14 15.98
CA VAL A 183 8.00 -12.33 16.83
C VAL A 183 9.24 -13.13 16.45
N CYS A 184 9.95 -13.67 17.46
CA CYS A 184 11.11 -14.51 17.25
C CYS A 184 10.67 -15.94 16.93
N GLU A 185 10.89 -16.39 15.70
CA GLU A 185 10.50 -17.72 15.20
C GLU A 185 11.63 -18.32 14.37
N ASP A 186 11.89 -19.61 14.57
CA ASP A 186 12.96 -20.33 13.87
C ASP A 186 12.45 -21.70 13.38
N PRO A 187 12.25 -21.89 12.06
CA PRO A 187 12.62 -20.99 10.96
C PRO A 187 11.62 -19.84 10.73
N VAL A 188 12.10 -18.74 10.16
CA VAL A 188 11.28 -17.62 9.66
C VAL A 188 10.44 -18.10 8.47
N ARG A 189 9.12 -17.95 8.56
CA ARG A 189 8.15 -18.41 7.54
C ARG A 189 7.22 -17.31 7.06
N GLU A 190 6.81 -16.42 7.95
CA GLU A 190 5.78 -15.41 7.68
C GLU A 190 6.30 -14.00 7.96
N PRO A 191 5.77 -12.98 7.28
CA PRO A 191 6.16 -11.59 7.56
C PRO A 191 5.80 -11.18 8.99
N GLY A 192 6.65 -10.36 9.60
CA GLY A 192 6.60 -10.06 11.03
C GLY A 192 7.34 -11.06 11.91
N GLN A 193 8.02 -12.05 11.32
CA GLN A 193 8.89 -12.99 12.04
C GLN A 193 10.37 -12.63 11.83
N PHE A 194 11.18 -12.96 12.83
CA PHE A 194 12.64 -12.94 12.71
C PHE A 194 13.28 -14.11 13.45
N SER A 195 14.51 -14.48 13.10
CA SER A 195 15.33 -15.42 13.88
C SER A 195 16.72 -14.83 14.09
N TRP A 196 17.36 -15.17 15.20
CA TRP A 196 18.71 -14.71 15.52
C TRP A 196 19.58 -15.88 15.96
N ARG A 197 20.70 -16.09 15.26
CA ARG A 197 21.64 -17.20 15.47
C ARG A 197 23.06 -16.68 15.46
N GLY A 198 23.47 -16.05 16.56
CA GLY A 198 24.81 -15.48 16.70
C GLY A 198 25.05 -14.35 15.69
N GLY A 199 25.90 -14.58 14.69
CA GLY A 199 26.27 -13.57 13.70
C GLY A 199 25.29 -13.39 12.53
N ILE A 200 24.15 -14.11 12.50
CA ILE A 200 23.15 -13.98 11.44
C ILE A 200 21.76 -13.72 12.01
N LEU A 201 20.99 -12.90 11.30
CA LEU A 201 19.62 -12.57 11.64
C LEU A 201 18.75 -12.66 10.38
N ASP A 202 17.73 -13.50 10.39
CA ASP A 202 16.74 -13.58 9.32
C ASP A 202 15.54 -12.72 9.69
N VAL A 203 15.11 -11.78 8.84
CA VAL A 203 13.92 -10.93 9.07
C VAL A 203 12.99 -11.04 7.88
N TYR A 204 11.70 -11.23 8.13
CA TYR A 204 10.69 -11.12 7.08
C TYR A 204 9.88 -9.84 7.24
N SER A 205 10.32 -8.78 6.55
CA SER A 205 9.58 -7.50 6.52
C SER A 205 8.23 -7.68 5.81
N PRO A 206 7.15 -7.06 6.31
CA PRO A 206 5.91 -6.96 5.57
C PRO A 206 6.12 -6.30 4.21
N SER A 207 7.03 -5.35 4.04
CA SER A 207 7.21 -4.69 2.74
C SER A 207 7.93 -5.54 1.69
N GLU A 208 8.54 -6.66 2.08
CA GLU A 208 9.33 -7.52 1.21
C GLU A 208 8.56 -8.75 0.73
N SER A 209 8.98 -9.32 -0.41
CA SER A 209 8.42 -10.54 -0.98
C SER A 209 9.03 -11.83 -0.39
N ALA A 210 10.17 -11.71 0.29
CA ALA A 210 10.90 -12.83 0.89
C ALA A 210 11.64 -12.37 2.16
N PRO A 211 11.96 -13.29 3.08
CA PRO A 211 12.82 -12.96 4.21
C PRO A 211 14.23 -12.58 3.73
N VAL A 212 14.85 -11.63 4.42
CA VAL A 212 16.21 -11.18 4.18
C VAL A 212 17.11 -11.70 5.30
N ARG A 213 18.24 -12.30 4.94
CA ARG A 213 19.29 -12.69 5.87
C ARG A 213 20.33 -11.58 6.00
N ILE A 214 20.54 -11.14 7.22
CA ILE A 214 21.53 -10.14 7.60
C ILE A 214 22.69 -10.87 8.28
N GLU A 215 23.90 -10.68 7.75
CA GLU A 215 25.13 -11.21 8.35
C GLU A 215 25.91 -10.08 9.01
N PHE A 216 26.37 -10.29 10.23
CA PHE A 216 27.08 -9.32 11.05
C PHE A 216 28.56 -9.67 11.22
N CYS A 217 29.41 -8.65 11.30
CA CYS A 217 30.81 -8.74 11.73
C CYS A 217 31.01 -7.83 12.95
N GLY A 218 30.83 -8.38 14.15
CA GLY A 218 30.74 -7.55 15.36
C GLY A 218 29.49 -6.68 15.30
N ASP A 219 29.68 -5.35 15.41
CA ASP A 219 28.59 -4.36 15.39
C ASP A 219 28.37 -3.73 14.00
N GLU A 220 28.80 -4.41 12.93
CA GLU A 220 28.66 -3.94 11.55
C GLU A 220 27.90 -4.95 10.69
N ILE A 221 27.01 -4.46 9.83
CA ILE A 221 26.31 -5.29 8.84
C ILE A 221 27.28 -5.63 7.70
N ALA A 222 27.68 -6.88 7.61
CA ALA A 222 28.60 -7.37 6.59
C ALA A 222 27.91 -7.63 5.25
N SER A 223 26.72 -8.24 5.26
CA SER A 223 25.97 -8.54 4.04
C SER A 223 24.47 -8.68 4.29
N LEU A 224 23.67 -8.45 3.24
CA LEU A 224 22.24 -8.77 3.18
C LEU A 224 21.99 -9.64 1.95
N ARG A 225 21.18 -10.69 2.08
CA ARG A 225 20.82 -11.60 0.97
C ARG A 225 19.41 -12.17 1.10
#